data_AF-A0A1T4YKD4-F1
#
_entry.id   AF-A0A1T4YKD4-F1
#
_cell.length_a   1.000
_cell.length_b   1.000
_cell.length_c   1.000
_cell.angle_alpha   90.00
_cell.angle_beta   90.00
_cell.angle_gamma   90.00
#
_symmetry.space_group_name_H-M   'P 1'
#
loop_
_entity.id
_entity.type
_entity.pdbx_description
1 polymer ?
#
loop_
_entity_poly.entity_id
_entity_poly.type
_entity_poly.pdbx_seq_one_letter_code
_entity_poly.pdbx_strand_id
1 'polypeptide(L)'
;MTGAIIDIILMIAFLIFAFYLSQGKGAFLLSGYNTMSEEKKAKIDELALCKFMSKIMYGLSFCIGLFALSELLNQQILFVVGLALFVLLVVFAVVYSNTGNRFKK
;
A
#
# COMPACT_ATOMS: atom_id res chain seq x y z
N MET A 1 -0.39 -12.86 21.83
CA MET A 1 -0.84 -11.44 21.79
C MET A 1 0.22 -10.49 21.26
N THR A 2 1.53 -10.77 21.45
CA THR A 2 2.60 -9.89 20.96
C THR A 2 2.59 -9.69 19.44
N GLY A 3 2.24 -10.73 18.66
CA GLY A 3 2.14 -10.62 17.19
C GLY A 3 1.03 -9.66 16.77
N ALA A 4 -0.17 -9.84 17.33
CA ALA A 4 -1.32 -8.97 17.08
C ALA A 4 -1.02 -7.49 17.40
N ILE A 5 -0.27 -7.20 18.46
CA ILE A 5 0.12 -5.82 18.80
C ILE A 5 1.03 -5.24 17.70
N ILE A 6 2.01 -6.01 17.23
CA ILE A 6 2.90 -5.60 16.13
C ILE A 6 2.10 -5.35 14.86
N ASP A 7 1.19 -6.26 14.51
CA ASP A 7 0.34 -6.13 13.33
C ASP A 7 -0.56 -4.89 13.42
N ILE A 8 -1.14 -4.59 14.59
CA ILE A 8 -1.94 -3.37 14.79
C ILE A 8 -1.10 -2.11 14.62
N ILE A 9 0.12 -2.07 15.16
CA ILE A 9 1.03 -0.93 14.99
C ILE A 9 1.35 -0.71 13.51
N LEU A 10 1.67 -1.79 12.79
CA LEU A 10 1.95 -1.74 11.35
C LEU A 10 0.71 -1.32 10.55
N MET A 11 -0.46 -1.84 10.89
CA MET A 11 -1.73 -1.47 10.28
C MET A 11 -1.96 0.05 10.41
N ILE A 12 -1.80 0.60 11.61
CA ILE A 12 -1.97 2.04 11.85
C ILE A 12 -0.96 2.86 11.05
N ALA A 13 0.31 2.45 10.99
CA ALA A 13 1.32 3.13 10.19
C ALA A 13 0.94 3.17 8.69
N PHE A 14 0.46 2.05 8.15
CA PHE A 14 -0.03 1.98 6.77
C PHE A 14 -1.27 2.83 6.54
N LEU A 15 -2.20 2.92 7.49
CA LEU A 15 -3.37 3.81 7.41
C LEU A 15 -2.97 5.28 7.35
N ILE A 16 -1.99 5.70 8.17
CA ILE A 16 -1.49 7.07 8.17
C ILE A 16 -0.87 7.41 6.80
N PHE A 17 -0.05 6.51 6.25
CA PHE A 17 0.50 6.69 4.90
C PHE A 17 -0.57 6.69 3.82
N ALA A 18 -1.54 5.78 3.88
CA ALA A 18 -2.64 5.71 2.94
C ALA A 18 -3.45 7.01 2.94
N PHE A 19 -3.77 7.53 4.12
CA PHE A 19 -4.50 8.78 4.29
C PHE A 19 -3.72 9.96 3.70
N TYR A 20 -2.43 10.08 4.00
CA TYR A 20 -1.60 11.17 3.47
C TYR A 20 -1.53 11.13 1.93
N LEU A 21 -1.29 9.95 1.35
CA LEU A 21 -1.25 9.74 -0.10
C LEU A 21 -2.61 9.98 -0.78
N SER A 22 -3.72 9.70 -0.09
CA SER A 22 -5.08 9.85 -0.63
C SER A 22 -5.42 11.31 -1.00
N GLN A 23 -4.75 12.26 -0.36
CA GLN A 23 -4.87 13.69 -0.66
C GLN A 23 -4.17 14.08 -1.97
N GLY A 24 -3.55 13.13 -2.69
CA GLY A 24 -2.76 13.40 -3.88
C GLY A 24 -1.39 14.00 -3.60
N LYS A 25 -0.96 13.95 -2.33
CA LYS A 25 0.32 14.49 -1.84
C LYS A 25 1.23 13.34 -1.44
N GLY A 26 2.52 13.63 -1.24
CA GLY A 26 3.44 12.65 -0.67
C GLY A 26 4.15 11.75 -1.67
N ALA A 27 4.21 12.12 -2.96
CA ALA A 27 5.01 11.40 -3.96
C ALA A 27 6.48 11.25 -3.54
N PHE A 28 7.02 12.19 -2.76
CA PHE A 28 8.37 12.13 -2.20
C PHE A 28 8.62 10.93 -1.25
N LEU A 29 7.56 10.35 -0.65
CA LEU A 29 7.64 9.14 0.17
C LEU A 29 7.83 7.89 -0.68
N LEU A 30 7.55 7.95 -1.98
CA LEU A 30 7.69 6.85 -2.92
C LEU A 30 9.13 6.84 -3.44
N SER A 31 9.94 5.87 -2.99
CA SER A 31 11.36 5.77 -3.35
C SER A 31 11.59 5.74 -4.87
N GLY A 32 10.70 5.08 -5.62
CA GLY A 32 10.75 5.05 -7.09
C GLY A 32 10.55 6.43 -7.72
N TYR A 33 9.70 7.29 -7.14
CA TYR A 33 9.54 8.67 -7.59
C TYR A 33 10.70 9.55 -7.10
N ASN A 34 11.11 9.40 -5.85
CA ASN A 34 12.15 10.23 -5.23
C ASN A 34 13.53 10.08 -5.90
N THR A 35 13.82 8.90 -6.48
CA THR A 35 15.06 8.61 -7.21
C THR A 35 15.02 8.99 -8.70
N MET A 36 13.87 9.44 -9.23
CA MET A 36 13.78 9.94 -10.61
C MET A 36 14.47 11.31 -10.75
N SER A 37 15.01 11.59 -11.94
CA SER A 37 15.45 12.94 -12.30
C SER A 37 14.26 13.90 -12.40
N GLU A 38 14.51 15.20 -12.19
CA GLU A 38 13.47 16.23 -12.26
C GLU A 38 12.75 16.25 -13.62
N GLU A 39 13.47 15.98 -14.72
CA GLU A 39 12.87 15.87 -16.05
C GLU A 39 11.85 14.71 -16.16
N LYS A 40 12.12 13.59 -15.48
CA LYS A 40 11.20 12.44 -15.46
C LYS A 40 10.01 12.73 -14.53
N LYS A 41 10.26 13.32 -13.36
CA LYS A 41 9.20 13.72 -12.42
C LYS A 41 8.20 14.68 -13.08
N ALA A 42 8.67 15.64 -13.87
CA ALA A 42 7.81 16.59 -14.58
C ALA A 42 6.77 15.92 -15.51
N LYS A 43 7.08 14.73 -16.03
CA LYS A 43 6.23 13.92 -16.92
C LYS A 43 5.30 12.96 -16.17
N ILE A 44 5.37 12.89 -14.83
CA ILE A 44 4.54 12.02 -14.01
C ILE A 44 3.29 12.77 -13.50
N ASP A 45 2.13 12.14 -13.62
CA ASP A 45 0.92 12.55 -12.91
C ASP A 45 1.01 12.09 -11.44
N GLU A 46 1.55 12.96 -10.60
CA GLU A 46 1.72 12.72 -9.17
C GLU A 46 0.38 12.50 -8.44
N LEU A 47 -0.68 13.17 -8.88
CA LEU A 47 -1.99 13.07 -8.25
C LEU A 47 -2.54 11.65 -8.47
N ALA A 48 -2.48 11.16 -9.71
CA ALA A 48 -2.89 9.80 -10.05
C ALA A 48 -2.02 8.75 -9.35
N LEU A 49 -0.70 8.95 -9.33
CA LEU A 49 0.24 8.04 -8.67
C LEU A 49 -0.03 7.95 -7.16
N CYS A 50 -0.16 9.09 -6.46
CA CYS A 50 -0.42 9.11 -5.02
C CYS A 50 -1.78 8.48 -4.69
N LYS A 51 -2.83 8.80 -5.46
CA LYS A 51 -4.17 8.20 -5.27
C LYS A 51 -4.21 6.70 -5.58
N PHE A 52 -3.36 6.22 -6.48
CA PHE A 52 -3.23 4.79 -6.71
C PHE A 52 -2.53 4.13 -5.53
N MET A 53 -1.37 4.65 -5.13
CA MET A 53 -0.59 4.11 -4.01
C MET A 53 -1.35 4.15 -2.69
N SER A 54 -2.21 5.16 -2.44
CA SER A 54 -3.07 5.19 -1.26
C SER A 54 -4.04 4.02 -1.20
N LYS A 55 -4.67 3.64 -2.32
CA LYS A 55 -5.56 2.48 -2.39
C LYS A 55 -4.82 1.18 -2.11
N ILE A 56 -3.59 1.04 -2.62
CA ILE A 56 -2.73 -0.09 -2.31
C ILE A 56 -2.41 -0.12 -0.81
N MET A 57 -2.01 1.01 -0.20
CA MET A 57 -1.73 1.08 1.24
C MET A 57 -2.95 0.77 2.11
N TYR A 58 -4.15 1.24 1.75
CA TYR A 58 -5.39 0.87 2.43
C TYR A 58 -5.66 -0.64 2.34
N GLY A 59 -5.47 -1.24 1.17
CA GLY A 59 -5.65 -2.68 0.99
C GLY A 59 -4.62 -3.51 1.78
N LEU A 60 -3.35 -3.08 1.82
CA LEU A 60 -2.32 -3.74 2.63
C LEU A 60 -2.62 -3.60 4.13
N SER A 61 -3.08 -2.43 4.58
CA SER A 61 -3.54 -2.23 5.94
C SER A 61 -4.68 -3.18 6.30
N PHE A 62 -5.66 -3.37 5.43
CA PHE A 62 -6.74 -4.32 5.66
C PHE A 62 -6.21 -5.76 5.80
N CYS A 63 -5.27 -6.18 4.95
CA CYS A 63 -4.66 -7.49 5.03
C CYS A 63 -3.90 -7.71 6.36
N ILE A 64 -3.16 -6.70 6.82
CA ILE A 64 -2.48 -6.74 8.13
C ILE A 64 -3.50 -6.80 9.27
N GLY A 65 -4.63 -6.08 9.15
CA GLY A 65 -5.75 -6.20 10.09
C GLY A 65 -6.29 -7.63 10.19
N LEU A 66 -6.34 -8.38 9.08
CA LEU A 66 -6.71 -9.80 9.09
C LEU A 66 -5.67 -10.68 9.81
N PHE A 67 -4.39 -10.34 9.77
CA PHE A 67 -3.35 -11.02 10.56
C PHE A 67 -3.57 -10.83 12.06
N ALA A 68 -3.78 -9.57 12.48
CA ALA A 68 -4.10 -9.26 13.87
C ALA A 68 -5.38 -9.97 14.34
N LEU A 69 -6.45 -9.94 13.53
CA LEU A 69 -7.70 -10.63 13.81
C LEU A 69 -7.55 -12.15 13.90
N SER A 70 -6.70 -12.74 13.04
CA SER A 70 -6.40 -14.17 13.09
C SER A 70 -5.86 -14.60 14.44
N GLU A 71 -4.94 -13.83 15.02
CA GLU A 71 -4.37 -14.13 16.34
C GLU A 71 -5.36 -13.83 17.46
N LEU A 72 -6.07 -12.70 17.40
CA LEU A 72 -7.04 -12.31 18.43
C LEU A 72 -8.23 -13.27 18.54
N LEU A 73 -8.67 -13.85 17.43
CA LEU A 73 -9.79 -14.78 17.36
C LEU A 73 -9.36 -16.25 17.33
N ASN A 74 -8.04 -16.53 17.27
CA ASN A 74 -7.47 -17.85 17.07
C ASN A 74 -8.04 -18.59 15.83
N GLN A 75 -8.20 -17.85 14.72
CA GLN A 75 -8.82 -18.32 13.47
C GLN A 75 -7.83 -18.26 12.31
N GLN A 76 -7.06 -19.32 12.10
CA GLN A 76 -5.98 -19.38 11.10
C GLN A 76 -6.44 -19.07 9.66
N ILE A 77 -7.70 -19.32 9.33
CA ILE A 77 -8.25 -19.01 8.00
C ILE A 77 -8.15 -17.51 7.67
N LEU A 78 -8.25 -16.63 8.66
CA LEU A 78 -8.13 -15.18 8.47
C LEU A 78 -6.72 -14.80 8.02
N PHE A 79 -5.69 -15.43 8.60
CA PHE A 79 -4.31 -15.23 8.18
C PHE A 79 -4.10 -15.68 6.72
N VAL A 80 -4.59 -16.86 6.37
CA VAL A 80 -4.44 -17.40 5.00
C VAL A 80 -5.13 -16.49 3.97
N VAL A 81 -6.34 -16.04 4.26
CA VAL A 81 -7.08 -15.10 3.40
C VAL A 81 -6.34 -13.76 3.31
N GLY A 82 -5.90 -13.21 4.44
CA GLY A 82 -5.12 -11.98 4.48
C GLY A 82 -3.83 -12.08 3.66
N LEU A 83 -3.13 -13.22 3.72
CA LEU A 83 -1.87 -13.43 3.02
C LEU A 83 -2.10 -13.55 1.51
N ALA A 84 -3.12 -14.31 1.11
CA ALA A 84 -3.50 -14.42 -0.30
C ALA A 84 -3.85 -13.04 -0.90
N LEU A 85 -4.68 -12.26 -0.19
CA LEU A 85 -5.04 -10.89 -0.61
C LEU A 85 -3.83 -9.96 -0.66
N PHE A 86 -2.93 -10.04 0.33
CA PHE A 86 -1.71 -9.25 0.38
C PHE A 86 -0.84 -9.48 -0.85
N VAL A 87 -0.56 -10.75 -1.17
CA VAL A 87 0.25 -11.13 -2.33
C VAL A 87 -0.41 -10.68 -3.64
N LEU A 88 -1.70 -10.93 -3.80
CA LEU A 88 -2.45 -10.50 -4.99
C LEU A 88 -2.40 -8.98 -5.17
N LEU A 89 -2.56 -8.21 -4.09
CA LEU A 89 -2.54 -6.76 -4.14
C LEU A 89 -1.16 -6.21 -4.49
N VAL A 90 -0.08 -6.80 -3.96
CA VAL A 90 1.29 -6.43 -4.32
C VAL A 90 1.59 -6.75 -5.78
N VAL A 91 1.23 -7.94 -6.26
CA VAL A 91 1.41 -8.32 -7.67
C VAL A 91 0.63 -7.38 -8.58
N PHE A 92 -0.64 -7.10 -8.25
CA PHE A 92 -1.46 -6.13 -8.95
C PHE A 92 -0.79 -4.75 -8.97
N ALA A 93 -0.31 -4.26 -7.83
CA ALA A 93 0.34 -2.96 -7.74
C ALA A 93 1.55 -2.85 -8.65
N VAL A 94 2.41 -3.87 -8.66
CA VAL A 94 3.60 -3.95 -9.51
C VAL A 94 3.22 -3.99 -10.98
N VAL A 95 2.32 -4.89 -11.39
CA VAL A 95 1.92 -5.03 -12.80
C VAL A 95 1.23 -3.76 -13.29
N TYR A 96 0.30 -3.22 -12.53
CA TYR A 96 -0.45 -2.01 -12.92
C TYR A 96 0.47 -0.80 -13.05
N SER A 97 1.42 -0.63 -12.14
CA SER A 97 2.31 0.54 -12.15
C SER A 97 3.35 0.50 -13.25
N ASN A 98 3.72 -0.69 -13.73
CA ASN A 98 4.78 -0.87 -14.72
C ASN A 98 4.26 -1.06 -16.15
N THR A 99 2.95 -1.19 -16.36
CA THR A 99 2.35 -1.40 -17.69
C THR A 99 1.56 -0.20 -18.17
N GLY A 100 1.45 -0.01 -19.49
CA GLY A 100 0.48 0.95 -20.08
C GLY A 100 0.70 2.43 -19.75
N ASN A 101 1.89 2.84 -19.28
CA ASN A 101 2.23 4.25 -18.99
C ASN A 101 1.20 4.96 -18.07
N ARG A 102 0.58 4.25 -17.11
CA ARG A 102 -0.60 4.69 -16.34
C ARG A 102 -0.48 6.02 -15.60
N PHE A 103 0.74 6.43 -15.25
CA PHE A 103 1.00 7.63 -14.47
C PHE A 103 1.82 8.67 -15.23
N LYS A 104 1.92 8.55 -16.56
CA LYS A 104 2.47 9.64 -17.38
C LYS A 104 1.36 10.69 -17.61
N LYS A 105 1.75 11.96 -17.60
CA LYS A 105 0.90 13.06 -18.06
C LYS A 105 0.60 12.95 -19.56
#